data_AF-A0A413IP51-F1
#
_entry.id   AF-A0A413IP51-F1
#
_cell.length_a   1.000
_cell.length_b   1.000
_cell.length_c   1.000
_cell.angle_alpha   90.00
_cell.angle_beta   90.00
_cell.angle_gamma   90.00
#
_symmetry.space_group_name_H-M   'P 1'
#
loop_
_entity.id
_entity.type
_entity.pdbx_description
1 polymer ?
#
loop_
_entity_poly.entity_id
_entity_poly.type
_entity_poly.pdbx_seq_one_letter_code
_entity_poly.pdbx_strand_id
1 'polypeptide(L)' 'MIVPLFIGGIGMPEILLIVLVVLLLFGGKKIPELMKGLGKGVRSFKEGMNGLEKDDTSEGKKE' A
#
# COMPACT_ATOMS: atom_id res chain seq x y z
N MET A 1 21.85 7.91 32.42
CA MET A 1 20.94 8.93 31.87
C MET A 1 20.15 8.28 30.75
N ILE A 2 18.96 7.78 31.04
CA ILE A 2 18.02 7.29 30.02
C ILE A 2 17.39 8.55 29.42
N VAL A 3 17.83 8.92 28.23
CA VAL A 3 17.20 10.02 27.49
C VAL A 3 15.84 9.50 27.02
N PRO A 4 14.72 10.16 27.34
CA PRO A 4 13.43 9.74 26.85
C PRO A 4 13.42 10.00 25.35
N LEU A 5 13.53 8.91 24.60
CA LEU A 5 13.36 8.80 23.15
C LEU A 5 12.08 9.50 22.62
N PHE A 6 11.17 9.82 23.54
CA PHE A 6 9.86 10.43 23.34
C PHE A 6 9.83 11.91 22.93
N ILE A 7 10.93 12.68 23.01
CA ILE A 7 10.87 14.15 22.83
C ILE A 7 11.36 14.63 21.45
N GLY A 8 11.83 13.74 20.57
CA GLY A 8 12.48 14.12 19.30
C GLY A 8 11.65 14.02 18.01
N GLY A 9 10.41 13.55 18.08
CA GLY A 9 9.64 13.11 16.91
C GLY A 9 9.60 11.59 16.81
N ILE A 10 8.72 11.06 15.95
CA ILE A 10 8.61 9.62 15.73
C ILE A 10 9.92 9.13 15.11
N GLY A 11 10.82 8.66 15.96
CA GLY A 11 12.08 8.07 15.54
C GLY A 11 11.85 6.71 14.88
N MET A 12 12.86 6.26 14.15
CA MET A 12 12.92 4.89 13.65
C MET A 12 12.62 3.81 14.73
N PRO A 13 13.07 3.95 15.99
CA PRO A 13 12.70 3.01 17.05
C PRO A 13 11.20 2.95 17.40
N GLU A 14 10.48 4.08 17.50
CA GLU A 14 9.02 4.06 17.72
C GLU A 14 8.28 3.35 16.57
N ILE A 15 8.65 3.64 15.32
CA ILE A 15 8.06 2.97 14.14
C ILE A 15 8.30 1.47 14.20
N LEU A 16 9.51 1.04 14.55
CA LEU A 16 9.83 -0.38 14.67
C LEU A 16 9.01 -1.06 15.77
N LEU A 17 8.79 -0.38 16.90
CA LEU A 17 7.96 -0.88 18.00
C LEU A 17 6.48 -1.00 17.59
N ILE A 18 5.93 0.01 16.90
CA ILE A 18 4.57 -0.04 16.34
C ILE A 18 4.43 -1.19 15.35
N VAL A 19 5.37 -1.33 14.41
CA VAL A 19 5.38 -2.42 13.43
C VAL A 19 5.44 -3.77 14.14
N LEU A 20 6.26 -3.91 15.19
CA LEU A 20 6.35 -5.14 15.97
C LEU A 20 5.02 -5.50 16.64
N VAL A 21 4.34 -4.53 17.27
CA VAL A 21 3.02 -4.74 17.89
C VAL A 21 1.99 -5.14 16.83
N VAL A 22 1.94 -4.44 15.69
CA VAL A 22 1.05 -4.79 14.57
C VAL A 22 1.36 -6.19 14.05
N LEU A 23 2.64 -6.56 13.96
CA LEU A 23 3.07 -7.89 13.51
C LEU A 23 2.69 -8.98 14.50
N LEU A 24 2.66 -8.70 15.80
CA LEU A 24 2.20 -9.65 16.83
C LEU A 24 0.67 -9.82 16.78
N LEU A 25 -0.09 -8.74 16.57
CA LEU A 25 -1.55 -8.79 16.51
C LEU A 25 -2.07 -9.45 15.22
N PHE A 26 -1.50 -9.08 14.07
CA PHE A 26 -1.95 -9.58 12.77
C PHE A 26 -1.14 -10.80 12.31
N GLY A 27 0.05 -11.02 12.84
CA GLY A 27 0.98 -12.05 12.38
C GLY A 27 1.77 -11.60 11.14
N GLY A 28 3.03 -12.04 11.04
CA GLY A 28 3.92 -11.67 9.92
C GLY A 28 3.48 -12.14 8.53
N LYS A 29 2.51 -13.06 8.46
CA LYS A 29 1.96 -13.57 7.19
C LYS A 29 0.74 -12.77 6.68
N LYS A 30 -0.06 -12.14 7.56
CA LYS A 30 -1.28 -11.45 7.13
C LYS A 30 -1.01 -10.12 6.43
N ILE A 31 -0.01 -9.36 6.87
CA ILE A 31 0.37 -8.10 6.23
C ILE A 31 0.70 -8.28 4.72
N PRO A 32 1.63 -9.19 4.32
CA PRO A 32 1.93 -9.40 2.91
C PRO A 32 0.79 -10.06 2.13
N GLU A 33 -0.05 -10.87 2.78
CA GLU A 33 -1.25 -11.46 2.16
C GLU A 33 -2.30 -10.38 1.82
N LEU A 34 -2.56 -9.46 2.75
CA LEU A 34 -3.43 -8.29 2.55
C LEU A 34 -2.86 -7.37 1.46
N MET A 35 -1.56 -7.09 1.48
CA MET A 35 -0.90 -6.29 0.43
C MET A 35 -1.00 -6.92 -0.95
N LYS A 36 -0.85 -8.25 -1.06
CA LYS A 36 -1.06 -8.97 -2.34
C LYS A 36 -2.50 -8.88 -2.82
N GLY A 37 -3.47 -8.99 -1.92
CA GLY A 37 -4.89 -8.83 -2.24
C GLY A 37 -5.21 -7.41 -2.74
N LEU A 38 -4.81 -6.39 -1.97
CA LEU A 38 -4.94 -4.98 -2.34
C LEU A 38 -4.24 -4.66 -3.66
N GLY A 39 -3.01 -5.14 -3.85
CA GLY A 39 -2.24 -4.90 -5.06
C GLY A 39 -2.89 -5.48 -6.31
N LYS A 40 -3.48 -6.67 -6.21
CA LYS A 40 -4.27 -7.27 -7.30
C LYS A 40 -5.53 -6.43 -7.60
N GLY A 41 -6.27 -6.03 -6.56
CA GLY A 41 -7.45 -5.19 -6.71
C GLY A 41 -7.16 -3.84 -7.37
N VAL A 42 -6.12 -3.13 -6.90
CA VAL A 42 -5.67 -1.86 -7.49
C VAL A 42 -5.22 -2.05 -8.94
N ARG A 43 -4.52 -3.14 -9.25
CA ARG A 43 -4.09 -3.45 -10.62
C ARG A 43 -5.28 -3.69 -11.55
N SER A 44 -6.22 -4.54 -11.17
CA SER A 44 -7.43 -4.81 -11.95
C SER A 44 -8.31 -3.56 -12.12
N PHE A 45 -8.40 -2.73 -11.08
CA PHE A 45 -9.09 -1.44 -11.15
C PHE A 45 -8.44 -0.51 -12.18
N LYS A 46 -7.10 -0.39 -12.15
CA LYS A 46 -6.35 0.43 -13.11
C LYS A 46 -6.46 -0.11 -14.55
N GLU A 47 -6.40 -1.42 -14.74
CA GLU A 47 -6.55 -2.05 -16.05
C GLU A 47 -7.94 -1.82 -16.64
N GLY A 48 -9.00 -1.93 -15.84
CA GLY A 48 -10.38 -1.61 -16.28
C GLY A 48 -10.57 -0.14 -16.64
N MET A 49 -10.00 0.78 -15.84
CA MET A 49 -10.09 2.22 -16.09
C MET A 49 -9.32 2.63 -17.37
N ASN A 50 -8.13 2.05 -17.61
CA ASN A 50 -7.36 2.29 -18.83
C ASN A 50 -7.95 1.63 -20.08
N GLY A 51 -8.73 0.56 -19.93
CA GLY A 51 -9.46 -0.08 -21.03
C GLY A 51 -10.56 0.83 -21.58
N LEU A 52 -11.30 1.49 -20.68
CA LEU A 52 -12.33 2.48 -21.04
C LEU A 52 -11.71 3.68 -21.77
N GLU A 53 -10.59 4.21 -21.26
CA GLU A 53 -9.91 5.38 -21.85
C GLU A 53 -9.30 5.10 -23.26
N LYS A 54 -8.98 3.84 -23.56
CA LYS A 54 -8.49 3.41 -24.86
C LYS A 54 -9.59 3.20 -25.90
N ASP A 55 -10.78 2.78 -25.47
CA ASP A 55 -11.95 2.68 -26.36
C ASP A 55 -12.40 4.08 -26.83
N ASP A 56 -12.40 5.08 -25.95
CA ASP A 56 -12.78 6.46 -26.30
C ASP A 56 -11.77 7.18 -27.24
N THR A 57 -10.53 6.68 -27.38
CA THR A 57 -9.49 7.34 -28.21
C THR A 57 -9.27 6.65 -29.57
N SER A 58 -9.94 5.54 -29.87
CA SER A 58 -9.68 4.75 -31.10
C SER A 58 -10.76 4.76 -32.18
N GLU A 59 -11.87 5.49 -32.00
CA GLU A 59 -12.90 5.70 -33.05
C GLU A 59 -12.68 6.93 -33.96
N GLY A 60 -11.49 7.55 -33.96
CA GLY A 60 -11.23 8.81 -34.68
C GLY A 60 -10.31 8.75 -35.91
N LYS A 61 -9.91 7.57 -36.41
CA LYS A 61 -8.96 7.52 -37.55
C LYS A 61 -9.12 6.31 -38.49
N LYS A 62 -10.28 6.20 -39.12
CA LYS A 62 -10.46 5.51 -40.42
C LYS A 62 -11.62 6.12 -41.21
N GLU A 63 -11.44 7.35 -41.68
CA GLU A 63 -11.97 7.85 -42.98
C GLU A 63 -10.96 8.84 -43.55
#